data_AF-A0A417Z1B7-F1
#
_entry.id   AF-A0A417Z1B7-F1
#
_cell.length_a   1.000
_cell.length_b   1.000
_cell.length_c   1.000
_cell.angle_alpha   90.00
_cell.angle_beta   90.00
_cell.angle_gamma   90.00
#
_symmetry.space_group_name_H-M   'P 1'
#
loop_
_entity.id
_entity.type
_entity.pdbx_description
1 polymer ?
#
loop_
_entity_poly.entity_id
_entity_poly.type
_entity_poly.pdbx_seq_one_letter_code
_entity_poly.pdbx_strand_id
1 'polypeptide(L)'
;MSLSRTALVSSAHIVYVLGAPDPDIRVANARTVLRRQAGSHLSSTREFAEFESLIGLRPPADLVLTLETARRNIGGSGAGEGAMVLEMADSMARVLVGSEYQESGDLGALREHLAWVWHVWSGTAHGWAWPKHVPGLDDDDHDVAPGHWATDFFQLAVIVQHAVRLVVDGLTSRE
;
A
#
# COMPACT_ATOMS: atom_id res chain seq x y z
N MET A 1 4.88 -8.28 11.60
CA MET A 1 3.75 -8.23 10.63
C MET A 1 3.32 -6.78 10.33
N SER A 2 3.03 -5.94 11.34
CA SER A 2 2.64 -4.53 11.11
C SER A 2 3.71 -3.70 10.39
N LEU A 3 4.99 -3.92 10.69
CA LEU A 3 6.12 -3.29 10.02
C LEU A 3 6.19 -3.66 8.52
N SER A 4 6.08 -4.95 8.18
CA SER A 4 6.10 -5.41 6.78
C SER A 4 4.96 -4.82 5.96
N ARG A 5 3.75 -4.77 6.52
CA ARG A 5 2.60 -4.10 5.88
C ARG A 5 2.86 -2.60 5.70
N THR A 6 3.39 -1.94 6.73
CA THR A 6 3.69 -0.50 6.67
C THR A 6 4.73 -0.19 5.61
N ALA A 7 5.81 -0.99 5.57
CA ALA A 7 6.85 -0.90 4.55
C ALA A 7 6.24 -1.10 3.15
N LEU A 8 5.48 -2.17 2.94
CA LEU A 8 4.86 -2.49 1.65
C LEU A 8 3.93 -1.38 1.17
N VAL A 9 2.99 -0.92 2.02
CA VAL A 9 2.04 0.14 1.67
C VAL A 9 2.77 1.44 1.34
N SER A 10 3.77 1.80 2.15
CA SER A 10 4.49 3.07 1.97
C SER A 10 5.34 3.04 0.70
N SER A 11 6.09 1.95 0.47
CA SER A 11 6.93 1.80 -0.72
C SER A 11 6.09 1.67 -1.99
N ALA A 12 4.96 0.96 -1.94
CA ALA A 12 4.04 0.84 -3.07
C ALA A 12 3.46 2.20 -3.49
N HIS A 13 3.01 3.03 -2.54
CA HIS A 13 2.54 4.38 -2.87
C HIS A 13 3.64 5.22 -3.52
N ILE A 14 4.86 5.18 -2.97
CA ILE A 14 5.99 5.95 -3.53
C ILE A 14 6.31 5.48 -4.95
N VAL A 15 6.41 4.17 -5.18
CA VAL A 15 6.68 3.60 -6.50
C VAL A 15 5.56 3.91 -7.48
N TYR A 16 4.30 3.76 -7.08
CA TYR A 16 3.15 4.07 -7.92
C TYR A 16 3.10 5.55 -8.32
N VAL A 17 3.40 6.45 -7.38
CA VAL A 17 3.36 7.91 -7.64
C VAL A 17 4.60 8.38 -8.39
N LEU A 18 5.80 8.12 -7.87
CA LEU A 18 7.05 8.68 -8.38
C LEU A 18 7.69 7.84 -9.49
N GLY A 19 7.40 6.54 -9.53
CA GLY A 19 7.92 5.61 -10.54
C GLY A 19 7.22 5.74 -11.90
N ALA A 20 6.10 6.46 -11.98
CA ALA A 20 5.47 6.72 -13.27
C ALA A 20 6.39 7.60 -14.16
N PRO A 21 6.51 7.31 -15.47
CA PRO A 21 7.46 8.02 -16.34
C PRO A 21 7.03 9.45 -16.63
N ASP A 22 5.72 9.71 -16.68
CA ASP A 22 5.14 10.99 -17.09
C ASP A 22 4.69 11.82 -15.87
N PRO A 23 5.08 13.11 -15.76
CA PRO A 23 4.67 14.00 -14.67
C PRO A 23 3.15 14.08 -14.45
N ASP A 24 2.34 14.09 -15.50
CA ASP A 24 0.88 14.15 -15.40
C ASP A 24 0.31 12.86 -14.82
N ILE A 25 0.89 11.71 -15.18
CA ILE A 25 0.56 10.42 -14.57
C ILE A 25 0.94 10.41 -13.09
N ARG A 26 2.11 10.97 -12.71
CA ARG A 26 2.50 11.10 -11.29
C ARG A 26 1.48 11.90 -10.50
N VAL A 27 1.01 13.02 -11.05
CA VAL A 27 -0.02 13.86 -10.42
C VAL A 27 -1.36 13.12 -10.31
N ALA A 28 -1.76 12.39 -11.35
CA ALA A 28 -2.98 11.57 -11.32
C ALA A 28 -2.89 10.47 -10.25
N ASN A 29 -1.78 9.75 -10.20
CA ASN A 29 -1.51 8.69 -9.20
C ASN A 29 -1.49 9.27 -7.78
N ALA A 30 -0.85 10.44 -7.58
CA ALA A 30 -0.84 11.13 -6.30
C ALA A 30 -2.26 11.50 -5.83
N ARG A 31 -3.11 12.01 -6.75
CA ARG A 31 -4.51 12.31 -6.44
C ARG A 31 -5.28 11.06 -6.05
N THR A 32 -5.08 9.94 -6.75
CA THR A 32 -5.70 8.64 -6.41
C THR A 32 -5.34 8.22 -4.99
N VAL A 33 -4.03 8.22 -4.65
CA VAL A 33 -3.54 7.85 -3.30
C VAL A 33 -4.12 8.78 -2.24
N LEU A 34 -4.01 10.10 -2.43
CA LEU A 34 -4.48 11.10 -1.47
C LEU A 34 -6.00 11.00 -1.26
N ARG A 35 -6.77 10.80 -2.34
CA ARG A 35 -8.23 10.65 -2.25
C ARG A 35 -8.61 9.40 -1.48
N ARG A 36 -7.90 8.29 -1.66
CA ARG A 36 -8.12 7.05 -0.91
C ARG A 36 -7.80 7.24 0.57
N GLN A 37 -6.65 7.83 0.89
CA GLN A 37 -6.25 8.12 2.27
C GLN A 37 -7.24 9.06 2.96
N ALA A 38 -7.64 10.15 2.30
CA ALA A 38 -8.65 11.08 2.81
C ALA A 38 -10.02 10.40 3.00
N GLY A 39 -10.40 9.49 2.09
CA GLY A 39 -11.63 8.70 2.21
C GLY A 39 -11.61 7.74 3.40
N SER A 40 -10.51 7.01 3.58
CA SER A 40 -10.30 6.11 4.72
C SER A 40 -10.34 6.89 6.04
N HIS A 41 -9.58 7.99 6.12
CA HIS A 41 -9.57 8.86 7.30
C HIS A 41 -10.96 9.40 7.61
N LEU A 42 -11.67 9.94 6.62
CA LEU A 42 -13.04 10.44 6.81
C LEU A 42 -14.01 9.36 7.32
N SER A 43 -13.90 8.13 6.81
CA SER A 43 -14.74 7.00 7.27
C SER A 43 -14.51 6.73 8.76
N SER A 44 -13.25 6.54 9.16
CA SER A 44 -12.90 6.29 10.55
C SER A 44 -13.26 7.47 11.46
N THR A 45 -13.02 8.71 11.02
CA THR A 45 -13.39 9.91 11.80
C THR A 45 -14.89 9.97 12.06
N ARG A 46 -15.73 9.62 11.08
CA ARG A 46 -17.19 9.57 11.28
C ARG A 46 -17.58 8.51 12.29
N GLU A 47 -16.99 7.31 12.20
CA GLU A 47 -17.22 6.25 13.19
C GLU A 47 -16.80 6.67 14.60
N PHE A 48 -15.65 7.35 14.73
CA PHE A 48 -15.13 7.80 16.02
C PHE A 48 -15.95 8.95 16.62
N ALA A 49 -16.60 9.77 15.79
CA ALA A 49 -17.49 10.82 16.25
C ALA A 49 -18.70 10.26 17.02
N GLU A 50 -19.13 9.05 16.68
CA GLU A 50 -20.27 8.36 17.30
C GLU A 50 -19.91 7.61 18.59
N PHE A 51 -18.66 7.69 19.08
CA PHE A 51 -18.26 6.98 20.30
C PHE A 51 -19.00 7.48 21.54
N GLU A 52 -19.86 6.65 22.13
CA GLU A 52 -20.63 7.00 23.33
C GLU A 52 -19.81 6.85 24.63
N SER A 53 -19.06 5.75 24.76
CA SER A 53 -18.31 5.44 25.99
C SER A 53 -16.91 6.04 26.01
N LEU A 54 -16.31 6.25 24.84
CA LEU A 54 -14.93 6.74 24.67
C LEU A 54 -14.91 8.19 24.18
N ILE A 55 -15.66 9.06 24.88
CA ILE A 55 -15.88 10.46 24.46
C ILE A 55 -14.56 11.22 24.28
N GLY A 56 -13.55 10.94 25.11
CA GLY A 56 -12.22 11.57 25.01
C GLY A 56 -11.42 11.20 23.75
N LEU A 57 -11.85 10.16 23.00
CA LEU A 57 -11.26 9.78 21.72
C LEU A 57 -12.05 10.34 20.52
N ARG A 58 -13.13 11.09 20.74
CA ARG A 58 -13.87 11.72 19.66
C ARG A 58 -12.97 12.73 18.93
N PRO A 59 -13.02 12.77 17.59
CA PRO A 59 -12.34 13.79 16.83
C PRO A 59 -12.92 15.18 17.11
N PRO A 60 -12.17 16.27 16.81
CA PRO A 60 -12.70 17.62 16.81
C PRO A 60 -13.96 17.73 15.93
N ALA A 61 -14.95 18.51 16.37
CA ALA A 61 -16.26 18.60 15.71
C ALA A 61 -16.19 19.09 14.26
N ASP A 62 -15.17 19.89 13.91
CA ASP A 62 -14.93 20.44 12.58
C ASP A 62 -14.07 19.55 11.68
N LEU A 63 -13.46 18.49 12.23
CA LEU A 63 -12.53 17.63 11.48
C LEU A 63 -13.24 16.91 10.32
N VAL A 64 -14.48 16.46 10.52
CA VAL A 64 -15.27 15.80 9.46
C VAL A 64 -15.45 16.73 8.26
N LEU A 65 -15.88 17.98 8.50
CA LEU A 65 -16.06 19.00 7.45
C LEU A 65 -14.74 19.35 6.76
N THR A 66 -13.65 19.41 7.52
CA THR A 66 -12.30 19.66 7.00
C THR A 66 -11.87 18.55 6.04
N LEU A 67 -12.03 17.28 6.44
CA LEU A 67 -11.68 16.12 5.62
C LEU A 67 -12.58 15.98 4.39
N GLU A 68 -13.88 16.27 4.51
CA GLU A 68 -14.80 16.31 3.37
C GLU A 68 -14.41 17.38 2.34
N THR A 69 -14.01 18.55 2.80
CA THR A 69 -13.55 19.64 1.94
C THR A 69 -12.24 19.28 1.26
N ALA A 70 -11.27 18.76 2.01
CA ALA A 70 -10.00 18.27 1.45
C ALA A 70 -10.23 17.20 0.39
N ARG A 71 -11.09 16.20 0.67
CA ARG A 71 -11.43 15.13 -0.28
C ARG A 71 -12.08 15.66 -1.56
N ARG A 72 -12.97 16.65 -1.44
CA ARG A 72 -13.58 17.31 -2.62
C ARG A 72 -12.52 18.04 -3.45
N ASN A 73 -11.63 18.79 -2.80
CA ASN A 73 -10.59 19.58 -3.45
C ASN A 73 -9.55 18.73 -4.19
N ILE A 74 -9.31 17.49 -3.75
CA ILE A 74 -8.41 16.56 -4.47
C ILE A 74 -8.95 16.20 -5.88
N GLY A 75 -10.27 16.20 -6.09
CA GLY A 75 -10.90 15.88 -7.38
C GLY A 75 -10.74 14.42 -7.84
N GLY A 76 -11.22 14.10 -9.05
CA GLY A 76 -11.07 12.81 -9.74
C GLY A 76 -12.04 11.68 -9.33
N SER A 77 -12.18 10.67 -10.20
CA SER A 77 -12.78 9.37 -9.86
C SER A 77 -11.69 8.47 -9.26
N GLY A 78 -11.88 8.02 -8.02
CA GLY A 78 -10.93 7.11 -7.38
C GLY A 78 -11.20 5.66 -7.77
N ALA A 79 -10.14 4.90 -8.06
CA ALA A 79 -10.23 3.45 -8.16
C ALA A 79 -10.70 2.85 -6.83
N GLY A 80 -11.46 1.75 -6.89
CA GLY A 80 -11.76 0.95 -5.70
C GLY A 80 -10.49 0.37 -5.09
N GLU A 81 -10.51 0.01 -3.81
CA GLU A 81 -9.33 -0.50 -3.09
C GLU A 81 -8.67 -1.69 -3.79
N GLY A 82 -9.46 -2.66 -4.25
CA GLY A 82 -8.94 -3.81 -4.99
C GLY A 82 -8.24 -3.42 -6.30
N ALA A 83 -8.80 -2.47 -7.05
CA ALA A 83 -8.18 -1.98 -8.28
C ALA A 83 -6.87 -1.24 -8.00
N MET A 84 -6.83 -0.41 -6.95
CA MET A 84 -5.62 0.30 -6.54
C MET A 84 -4.51 -0.67 -6.12
N VAL A 85 -4.83 -1.76 -5.41
CA VAL A 85 -3.84 -2.80 -5.05
C VAL A 85 -3.23 -3.45 -6.29
N LEU A 86 -4.06 -3.81 -7.28
CA LEU A 86 -3.58 -4.42 -8.52
C LEU A 86 -2.72 -3.46 -9.35
N GLU A 87 -3.08 -2.19 -9.43
CA GLU A 87 -2.29 -1.16 -10.12
C GLU A 87 -0.94 -0.90 -9.43
N MET A 88 -0.92 -0.88 -8.09
CA MET A 88 0.32 -0.76 -7.33
C MET A 88 1.19 -2.01 -7.50
N ALA A 89 0.60 -3.20 -7.48
CA ALA A 89 1.32 -4.45 -7.74
C ALA A 89 1.95 -4.46 -9.13
N ASP A 90 1.24 -3.98 -10.16
CA ASP A 90 1.76 -3.83 -11.52
C ASP A 90 2.96 -2.87 -11.57
N SER A 91 2.84 -1.72 -10.90
CA SER A 91 3.90 -0.71 -10.84
C SER A 91 5.16 -1.24 -10.16
N MET A 92 5.00 -1.96 -9.03
CA MET A 92 6.11 -2.59 -8.32
C MET A 92 6.75 -3.72 -9.15
N ALA A 93 5.94 -4.54 -9.83
CA ALA A 93 6.44 -5.62 -10.69
C ALA A 93 7.31 -5.06 -11.83
N ARG A 94 6.88 -3.96 -12.46
CA ARG A 94 7.66 -3.27 -13.50
C ARG A 94 9.00 -2.75 -12.98
N VAL A 95 9.01 -2.19 -11.77
CA VAL A 95 10.26 -1.74 -11.13
C VAL A 95 11.20 -2.91 -10.88
N LEU A 96 10.69 -4.03 -10.36
CA LEU A 96 11.51 -5.20 -10.07
C LEU A 96 12.09 -5.83 -11.35
N VAL A 97 11.28 -6.02 -12.39
CA VAL A 97 11.75 -6.55 -13.70
C VAL A 97 12.72 -5.59 -14.38
N GLY A 98 12.56 -4.28 -14.18
CA GLY A 98 13.46 -3.25 -14.72
C GLY A 98 14.67 -2.95 -13.83
N SER A 99 14.79 -3.60 -12.67
CA SER A 99 15.88 -3.36 -11.73
C SER A 99 17.10 -4.23 -12.03
N GLU A 100 18.27 -3.77 -11.60
CA GLU A 100 19.52 -4.55 -11.63
C GLU A 100 19.45 -5.83 -10.79
N TYR A 101 18.37 -6.05 -10.05
CA TYR A 101 18.18 -7.18 -9.14
C TYR A 101 17.42 -8.36 -9.75
N GLN A 102 16.79 -8.22 -10.93
CA GLN A 102 16.16 -9.34 -11.65
C GLN A 102 16.35 -9.21 -13.17
N GLU A 103 17.28 -10.00 -13.73
CA GLU A 103 17.65 -9.96 -15.16
C GLU A 103 16.52 -10.39 -16.13
N SER A 104 15.58 -11.21 -15.70
CA SER A 104 14.43 -11.64 -16.52
C SER A 104 13.31 -12.21 -15.65
N GLY A 105 12.42 -11.35 -15.15
CA GLY A 105 11.24 -11.78 -14.41
C GLY A 105 10.00 -11.87 -15.30
N ASP A 106 9.20 -12.91 -15.12
CA ASP A 106 7.82 -12.92 -15.63
C ASP A 106 7.01 -11.85 -14.88
N LEU A 107 6.72 -10.75 -15.57
CA LEU A 107 5.97 -9.62 -15.03
C LEU A 107 4.59 -10.03 -14.50
N GLY A 108 3.94 -10.99 -15.16
CA GLY A 108 2.63 -11.50 -14.77
C GLY A 108 2.70 -12.22 -13.43
N ALA A 109 3.62 -13.18 -13.31
CA ALA A 109 3.85 -13.92 -12.07
C ALA A 109 4.24 -12.99 -10.90
N LEU A 110 5.06 -11.97 -11.16
CA LEU A 110 5.49 -11.03 -10.13
C LEU A 110 4.36 -10.10 -9.67
N ARG A 111 3.51 -9.64 -10.59
CA ARG A 111 2.32 -8.87 -10.26
C ARG A 111 1.37 -9.67 -9.36
N GLU A 112 1.12 -10.93 -9.70
CA GLU A 112 0.26 -11.83 -8.91
C GLU A 112 0.86 -12.06 -7.52
N HIS A 113 2.16 -12.33 -7.45
CA HIS A 113 2.85 -12.54 -6.19
C HIS A 113 2.81 -11.29 -5.30
N LEU A 114 3.04 -10.09 -5.84
CA LEU A 114 2.96 -8.84 -5.07
C LEU A 114 1.55 -8.52 -4.57
N ALA A 115 0.52 -8.80 -5.38
CA ALA A 115 -0.87 -8.68 -4.95
C ALA A 115 -1.18 -9.70 -3.83
N TRP A 116 -0.69 -10.92 -3.96
CA TRP A 116 -0.83 -11.94 -2.92
C TRP A 116 -0.11 -11.55 -1.62
N VAL A 117 1.13 -11.03 -1.69
CA VAL A 117 1.88 -10.48 -0.54
C VAL A 117 1.02 -9.41 0.15
N TRP A 118 0.44 -8.46 -0.61
CA TRP A 118 -0.46 -7.46 -0.05
C TRP A 118 -1.63 -8.06 0.73
N HIS A 119 -2.31 -9.04 0.16
CA HIS A 119 -3.45 -9.71 0.80
C HIS A 119 -3.03 -10.51 2.04
N VAL A 120 -1.91 -11.21 1.99
CA VAL A 120 -1.38 -11.98 3.13
C VAL A 120 -1.00 -11.05 4.29
N TRP A 121 -0.14 -10.05 4.06
CA TRP A 121 0.30 -9.15 5.14
C TRP A 121 -0.83 -8.25 5.66
N SER A 122 -1.79 -7.88 4.80
CA SER A 122 -2.99 -7.17 5.24
C SER A 122 -3.93 -8.08 6.04
N GLY A 123 -4.18 -9.30 5.57
CA GLY A 123 -5.01 -10.30 6.25
C GLY A 123 -4.46 -10.68 7.63
N THR A 124 -3.15 -10.92 7.72
CA THR A 124 -2.50 -11.21 9.01
C THR A 124 -2.52 -10.00 9.94
N ALA A 125 -2.36 -8.77 9.43
CA ALA A 125 -2.46 -7.57 10.25
C ALA A 125 -3.87 -7.32 10.81
N HIS A 126 -4.91 -7.74 10.09
CA HIS A 126 -6.31 -7.61 10.52
C HIS A 126 -6.81 -8.82 11.31
N GLY A 127 -5.97 -9.84 11.54
CA GLY A 127 -6.28 -11.01 12.39
C GLY A 127 -7.45 -11.86 11.88
N TRP A 128 -7.89 -11.67 10.63
CA TRP A 128 -9.15 -12.23 10.14
C TRP A 128 -8.89 -13.45 9.27
N ALA A 129 -9.16 -14.65 9.82
CA ALA A 129 -9.31 -16.01 9.24
C ALA A 129 -8.27 -16.55 8.21
N TRP A 130 -7.60 -15.68 7.47
CA TRP A 130 -6.68 -16.00 6.37
C TRP A 130 -5.52 -16.91 6.72
N PRO A 131 -4.91 -16.85 7.93
CA PRO A 131 -3.89 -17.82 8.30
C PRO A 131 -4.36 -19.27 8.11
N LYS A 132 -5.63 -19.59 8.35
CA LYS A 132 -6.15 -20.96 8.17
C LYS A 132 -6.32 -21.40 6.71
N HIS A 133 -6.06 -20.51 5.76
CA HIS A 133 -6.29 -20.73 4.33
C HIS A 133 -5.03 -20.48 3.49
N VAL A 134 -3.90 -20.16 4.12
CA VAL A 134 -2.61 -20.08 3.44
C VAL A 134 -1.96 -21.48 3.50
N PRO A 135 -1.58 -22.07 2.35
CA PRO A 135 -0.89 -23.36 2.31
C PRO A 135 0.36 -23.35 3.23
N GLY A 136 0.53 -24.41 4.02
CA GLY A 136 1.64 -24.57 4.97
C GLY A 136 1.29 -24.30 6.44
N LEU A 137 0.05 -23.89 6.76
CA LEU A 137 -0.41 -23.67 8.15
C LEU A 137 -1.17 -24.85 8.76
N ASP A 138 -1.58 -25.83 7.96
CA ASP A 138 -2.14 -27.12 8.40
C ASP A 138 -1.07 -28.22 8.57
N ASP A 139 0.23 -27.88 8.36
CA ASP A 139 1.35 -28.74 8.72
C ASP A 139 1.69 -28.53 10.21
N ASP A 140 2.23 -29.57 10.88
CA ASP A 140 2.62 -29.53 12.30
C ASP A 140 3.67 -28.43 12.63
N ASP A 141 4.21 -27.76 11.62
CA ASP A 141 5.07 -26.59 11.71
C ASP A 141 4.24 -25.28 11.81
N HIS A 142 3.66 -25.05 12.99
CA HIS A 142 2.87 -23.85 13.30
C HIS A 142 3.67 -22.52 13.34
N ASP A 143 4.97 -22.55 13.04
CA ASP A 143 5.87 -21.39 13.03
C ASP A 143 6.11 -20.80 11.63
N VAL A 144 5.46 -21.32 10.59
CA VAL A 144 5.60 -20.78 9.23
C VAL A 144 4.74 -19.53 9.08
N ALA A 145 5.37 -18.36 9.07
CA ALA A 145 4.72 -17.12 8.66
C ALA A 145 4.06 -17.33 7.28
N PRO A 146 2.79 -16.92 7.07
CA PRO A 146 2.09 -17.17 5.83
C PRO A 146 2.91 -16.62 4.66
N GLY A 147 3.30 -17.52 3.76
CA GLY A 147 3.95 -17.19 2.50
C GLY A 147 5.34 -17.75 2.26
N HIS A 148 6.07 -17.22 1.26
CA HIS A 148 7.42 -17.65 0.91
C HIS A 148 8.43 -16.68 1.53
N TRP A 149 8.43 -16.63 2.87
CA TRP A 149 9.00 -15.57 3.72
C TRP A 149 10.31 -14.94 3.21
N ALA A 150 11.31 -15.75 2.84
CA ALA A 150 12.59 -15.25 2.33
C ALA A 150 12.44 -14.43 1.03
N THR A 151 11.62 -14.90 0.11
CA THR A 151 11.33 -14.23 -1.18
C THR A 151 10.52 -12.97 -0.95
N ASP A 152 9.49 -13.04 -0.10
CA ASP A 152 8.63 -11.89 0.22
C ASP A 152 9.45 -10.75 0.83
N PHE A 153 10.34 -11.06 1.78
CA PHE A 153 11.22 -10.08 2.42
C PHE A 153 12.27 -9.53 1.46
N PHE A 154 12.86 -10.37 0.61
CA PHE A 154 13.80 -9.91 -0.40
C PHE A 154 13.15 -8.89 -1.35
N GLN A 155 11.99 -9.23 -1.92
CA GLN A 155 11.28 -8.33 -2.81
C GLN A 155 10.85 -7.04 -2.11
N LEU A 156 10.34 -7.15 -0.88
CA LEU A 156 9.98 -5.98 -0.08
C LEU A 156 11.19 -5.07 0.15
N ALA A 157 12.36 -5.62 0.48
CA ALA A 157 13.58 -4.86 0.67
C ALA A 157 14.00 -4.12 -0.62
N VAL A 158 13.94 -4.79 -1.77
CA VAL A 158 14.25 -4.18 -3.07
C VAL A 158 13.26 -3.05 -3.40
N ILE A 159 11.96 -3.27 -3.21
CA ILE A 159 10.94 -2.23 -3.46
C ILE A 159 11.14 -1.02 -2.54
N VAL A 160 11.43 -1.25 -1.25
CA VAL A 160 11.73 -0.17 -0.29
C VAL A 160 12.97 0.61 -0.73
N GLN A 161 14.04 -0.08 -1.15
CA GLN A 161 15.25 0.57 -1.65
C GLN A 161 14.96 1.45 -2.87
N HIS A 162 14.16 0.96 -3.83
CA HIS A 162 13.74 1.76 -4.98
C HIS A 162 12.89 2.97 -4.59
N ALA A 163 11.95 2.81 -3.65
CA ALA A 163 11.16 3.91 -3.13
C ALA A 163 12.05 5.00 -2.51
N VAL A 164 13.04 4.61 -1.70
CA VAL A 164 14.00 5.56 -1.11
C VAL A 164 14.79 6.30 -2.19
N ARG A 165 15.29 5.60 -3.21
CA ARG A 165 16.00 6.24 -4.35
C ARG A 165 15.13 7.27 -5.06
N LEU A 166 13.89 6.92 -5.39
CA LEU A 166 12.94 7.86 -6.04
C LEU A 166 12.70 9.14 -5.23
N VAL A 167 12.62 9.01 -3.90
CA VAL A 167 12.48 10.18 -3.01
C VAL A 167 13.74 11.02 -3.00
N VAL A 168 14.92 10.41 -2.85
CA VAL A 168 16.21 11.11 -2.84
C VAL A 168 16.41 11.86 -4.16
N ASP A 169 16.23 11.19 -5.30
CA ASP A 169 16.40 11.78 -6.64
C ASP A 169 15.42 12.95 -6.86
N GLY A 170 14.19 12.82 -6.36
CA GLY A 170 13.18 13.88 -6.41
C GLY A 170 13.50 15.10 -5.54
N LEU A 171 14.30 14.92 -4.47
CA LEU A 171 14.75 16.01 -3.61
C LEU A 171 16.00 16.71 -4.16
N THR A 172 16.93 15.95 -4.76
CA THR A 172 18.20 16.49 -5.28
C THR A 172 18.07 17.11 -6.67
N SER A 173 17.04 16.76 -7.45
CA SER A 173 16.77 17.35 -8.78
C SER A 173 16.23 18.79 -8.76
N ARG A 174 16.20 19.44 -7.59
CA ARG A 174 15.74 20.83 -7.40
C ARG A 174 16.88 21.84 -7.19
N GLU A 175 18.13 21.40 -7.28
CA GLU A 175 19.32 22.27 -7.36
C GLU A 175 19.74 22.48 -8.82
#